data_AF-W1YPG2-F1
#
_entry.id   AF-W1YPG2-F1
#
_cell.length_a   1.000
_cell.length_b   1.000
_cell.length_c   1.000
_cell.angle_alpha   90.00
_cell.angle_beta   90.00
_cell.angle_gamma   90.00
#
_symmetry.space_group_name_H-M   'P 1'
#
loop_
_entity.id
_entity.type
_entity.pdbx_description
1 polymer ?
#
loop_
_entity_poly.entity_id
_entity_poly.type
_entity_poly.pdbx_seq_one_letter_code
_entity_poly.pdbx_strand_id
1 'polypeptide(L)'
;MLYAYSEATVPKITVITRKAYGGSYLAMCSQDLGADQVYAWPTSEIAVMGPAGAANIIFKKDEDKDAKTAKYVEEFATPYKAAERG
;
A
#
# COMPACT_ATOMS: atom_id res chain seq x y z
N MET A 1 -13.13 -9.76 8.66
CA MET A 1 -12.25 -8.60 8.96
C MET A 1 -12.85 -7.31 8.45
N LEU A 2 -13.03 -7.12 7.14
CA LEU A 2 -13.59 -5.87 6.57
C LEU A 2 -14.88 -5.42 7.28
N TYR A 3 -15.91 -6.28 7.32
CA TYR A 3 -17.17 -5.97 8.01
C TYR A 3 -16.99 -5.50 9.45
N ALA A 4 -16.19 -6.23 10.24
CA ALA A 4 -15.96 -5.90 11.65
C ALA A 4 -15.27 -4.54 11.83
N TYR A 5 -14.26 -4.21 11.01
CA TYR A 5 -13.61 -2.90 11.10
C TYR A 5 -14.47 -1.75 10.58
N SER A 6 -15.28 -1.99 9.54
CA SER A 6 -16.26 -1.01 9.05
C SER A 6 -17.35 -0.70 10.07
N GLU A 7 -17.85 -1.72 10.78
CA GLU A 7 -18.92 -1.55 11.77
C GLU A 7 -18.41 -0.98 13.10
N ALA A 8 -17.17 -1.25 13.47
CA ALA A 8 -16.60 -0.78 14.73
C ALA A 8 -16.56 0.76 14.80
N THR A 9 -17.20 1.31 15.85
CA THR A 9 -17.27 2.76 16.14
C THR A 9 -16.36 3.21 17.27
N VAL A 10 -15.56 2.30 17.81
CA VAL A 10 -14.51 2.64 18.80
C VAL A 10 -13.34 3.35 18.11
N PRO A 11 -12.51 4.09 18.87
CA PRO A 11 -11.27 4.64 18.31
C PRO A 11 -10.35 3.55 17.75
N LYS A 12 -9.87 3.74 16.52
CA LYS A 12 -9.03 2.81 15.75
C LYS A 12 -7.76 3.53 15.29
N ILE A 13 -6.61 3.01 15.72
CA ILE A 13 -5.30 3.51 15.31
C ILE A 13 -4.54 2.38 14.61
N THR A 14 -4.02 2.67 13.42
CA THR A 14 -3.29 1.71 12.58
C THR A 14 -1.83 2.13 12.45
N VAL A 15 -0.90 1.18 12.64
CA VAL A 15 0.54 1.38 12.38
C VAL A 15 1.02 0.38 11.35
N ILE A 16 1.47 0.87 10.20
CA ILE A 16 2.01 0.07 9.12
C ILE A 16 3.52 -0.08 9.33
N THR A 17 3.96 -1.29 9.64
CA THR A 17 5.36 -1.58 9.96
C THR A 17 6.19 -1.95 8.73
N ARG A 18 5.58 -2.62 7.74
CA ARG A 18 6.25 -3.05 6.50
C ARG A 18 5.28 -3.14 5.32
N LYS A 19 4.82 -4.33 4.96
CA LYS A 19 4.04 -4.56 3.72
C LYS A 19 2.55 -4.34 3.95
N ALA A 20 1.93 -3.48 3.13
CA ALA A 20 0.51 -3.23 3.10
C ALA A 20 0.03 -3.22 1.64
N TYR A 21 -0.47 -4.35 1.15
CA TYR A 21 -0.80 -4.51 -0.27
C TYR A 21 -2.27 -4.82 -0.52
N GLY A 22 -2.90 -4.04 -1.40
CA GLY A 22 -4.21 -4.33 -1.97
C GLY A 22 -5.30 -4.59 -0.92
N GLY A 23 -6.08 -5.65 -1.11
CA GLY A 23 -7.20 -5.96 -0.22
C GLY A 23 -6.80 -6.32 1.22
N SER A 24 -5.58 -6.80 1.45
CA SER A 24 -5.15 -7.09 2.83
C SER A 24 -4.84 -5.82 3.62
N TYR A 25 -4.35 -4.76 2.96
CA TYR A 25 -4.24 -3.43 3.58
C TYR A 25 -5.61 -2.93 4.05
N LEU A 26 -6.64 -3.01 3.20
CA LEU A 26 -8.01 -2.65 3.58
C LEU A 26 -8.53 -3.50 4.73
N ALA A 27 -8.32 -4.82 4.65
CA ALA A 27 -8.75 -5.76 5.70
C ALA A 27 -8.08 -5.54 7.06
N MET A 28 -6.95 -4.83 7.10
CA MET A 28 -6.20 -4.47 8.30
C MET A 28 -6.50 -3.03 8.79
N CYS A 29 -7.75 -2.59 8.61
CA CYS A 29 -8.24 -1.30 9.08
C CYS A 29 -7.46 -0.12 8.46
N SER A 30 -7.53 0.00 7.13
CA SER A 30 -7.08 1.22 6.46
C SER A 30 -7.92 2.44 6.88
N GLN A 31 -7.47 3.63 6.48
CA GLN A 31 -8.24 4.86 6.63
C GLN A 31 -9.63 4.75 5.98
N ASP A 32 -9.75 4.11 4.82
CA ASP A 32 -11.04 3.87 4.14
C ASP A 32 -12.01 3.00 4.95
N LEU A 33 -11.48 2.20 5.87
CA LEU A 33 -12.26 1.35 6.80
C LEU A 33 -12.55 2.07 8.13
N GLY A 34 -12.27 3.37 8.19
CA GLY A 34 -12.60 4.26 9.30
C GLY A 34 -11.58 4.25 10.43
N ALA A 35 -10.29 3.97 10.17
CA ALA A 35 -9.24 4.25 11.14
C ALA A 35 -9.15 5.76 11.40
N ASP A 36 -9.14 6.18 12.67
CA ASP A 36 -9.05 7.59 13.06
C ASP A 36 -7.66 8.16 12.76
N GLN A 37 -6.63 7.33 12.93
CA GLN A 37 -5.26 7.71 12.62
C GLN A 37 -4.47 6.54 12.06
N VAL A 38 -3.76 6.80 10.97
CA VAL A 38 -2.85 5.85 10.34
C VAL A 38 -1.43 6.41 10.42
N TYR A 39 -0.49 5.57 10.86
CA TYR A 39 0.94 5.85 10.89
C TYR A 39 1.69 4.82 10.06
N ALA A 40 2.80 5.23 9.47
CA ALA A 40 3.62 4.39 8.61
C ALA A 40 5.09 4.51 9.01
N TRP A 41 5.76 3.38 9.18
CA TRP A 41 7.21 3.38 9.34
C TRP A 41 7.91 3.72 8.02
N PRO A 42 9.15 4.25 8.06
CA PRO A 42 9.93 4.52 6.85
C PRO A 42 10.16 3.28 5.97
N THR A 43 10.13 2.09 6.58
CA THR A 43 10.29 0.79 5.92
C THR A 43 9.00 0.23 5.31
N SER A 44 7.90 0.98 5.34
CA SER A 44 6.62 0.49 4.86
C SER A 44 6.42 0.67 3.36
N GLU A 45 5.63 -0.22 2.78
CA GLU A 45 5.32 -0.24 1.36
C GLU A 45 3.81 -0.39 1.22
N ILE A 46 3.15 0.67 0.74
CA ILE A 46 1.69 0.77 0.61
C ILE A 46 1.35 0.83 -0.87
N ALA A 47 0.76 -0.23 -1.41
CA ALA A 47 0.52 -0.35 -2.85
C ALA A 47 -0.65 -1.28 -3.18
N VAL A 48 -1.11 -1.32 -4.43
CA VAL A 48 -2.15 -2.27 -4.88
C VAL A 48 -1.65 -3.72 -4.84
N MET A 49 -0.37 -3.93 -5.16
CA MET A 49 0.34 -5.20 -5.10
C MET A 49 1.84 -4.93 -4.99
N GLY A 50 2.66 -5.98 -4.88
CA GLY A 50 4.11 -5.84 -4.91
C GLY A 50 4.60 -5.08 -6.16
N PRO A 51 5.41 -4.02 -6.04
CA PRO A 51 5.77 -3.15 -7.17
C PRO A 51 6.42 -3.88 -8.35
N ALA A 52 7.28 -4.87 -8.09
CA ALA A 52 7.87 -5.71 -9.15
C ALA A 52 6.81 -6.55 -9.89
N GLY A 53 5.79 -7.03 -9.18
CA GLY A 53 4.65 -7.73 -9.77
C GLY A 53 3.81 -6.81 -10.66
N ALA A 54 3.53 -5.59 -10.20
CA ALA A 54 2.83 -4.58 -10.97
C ALA A 54 3.60 -4.19 -12.25
N ALA A 55 4.91 -3.94 -12.13
CA ALA A 55 5.78 -3.60 -13.24
C ALA A 55 5.81 -4.68 -14.34
N ASN A 56 5.78 -5.96 -13.95
CA ASN A 56 5.70 -7.07 -14.91
C ASN A 56 4.42 -7.05 -15.76
N ILE A 57 3.32 -6.53 -15.22
CA ILE A 57 2.04 -6.40 -15.93
C ILE A 57 2.06 -5.14 -16.79
N ILE A 58 2.50 -4.01 -16.24
CA ILE A 58 2.49 -2.70 -16.90
C ILE A 58 3.48 -2.67 -18.07
N PHE A 59 4.71 -3.14 -17.86
CA PHE A 59 5.80 -3.08 -18.85
C PHE A 59 5.98 -4.40 -19.61
N LYS A 60 4.93 -5.23 -19.72
CA LYS A 60 5.00 -6.57 -20.32
C LYS A 60 5.60 -6.60 -21.74
N LYS A 61 5.37 -5.56 -22.53
CA LYS A 61 5.80 -5.43 -23.93
C LYS A 61 6.86 -4.34 -24.13
N ASP A 62 7.46 -3.87 -23.04
CA ASP A 62 8.45 -2.80 -23.08
C ASP A 62 9.85 -3.38 -23.32
N GLU A 63 10.64 -2.73 -24.17
CA GLU A 63 12.01 -3.16 -24.48
C GLU A 63 12.95 -2.89 -23.28
N ASP A 64 12.69 -1.82 -22.51
CA ASP A 64 13.45 -1.42 -21.31
C ASP A 64 12.81 -1.91 -20.01
N LYS A 65 12.14 -3.07 -20.06
CA LYS A 65 11.33 -3.59 -18.95
C LYS A 65 12.07 -3.61 -17.62
N ASP A 66 13.33 -4.03 -17.60
CA ASP A 66 14.11 -4.16 -16.36
C ASP A 66 14.41 -2.81 -15.73
N ALA A 67 14.81 -1.82 -16.53
CA ALA A 67 15.07 -0.46 -16.06
C ALA A 67 13.78 0.21 -15.53
N LYS A 68 12.67 0.05 -16.25
CA LYS A 68 11.36 0.57 -15.82
C LYS A 68 10.84 -0.15 -14.57
N THR A 69 11.11 -1.44 -14.44
CA THR A 69 10.76 -2.21 -13.24
C THR A 69 11.53 -1.71 -12.02
N ALA A 70 12.85 -1.50 -12.15
CA ALA A 70 13.67 -0.99 -11.05
C ALA A 70 13.16 0.39 -10.58
N LYS A 71 12.89 1.29 -11.53
CA LYS A 71 12.34 2.61 -11.23
C LYS A 71 10.96 2.55 -10.57
N TYR A 72 10.07 1.66 -11.04
CA TYR A 72 8.75 1.48 -10.45
C TYR A 72 8.82 0.91 -9.03
N VAL A 73 9.76 0.01 -8.76
CA VAL A 73 9.99 -0.50 -7.40
C VAL A 73 10.46 0.62 -6.49
N GLU A 74 11.45 1.41 -6.90
CA GLU A 74 11.94 2.55 -6.12
C GLU A 74 10.84 3.59 -5.85
N GLU A 75 10.00 3.86 -6.83
CA GLU A 75 8.94 4.86 -6.73
C GLU A 75 7.78 4.45 -5.81
N PHE A 76 7.42 3.15 -5.77
CA PHE A 76 6.23 2.68 -5.05
C PHE A 76 6.52 1.84 -3.80
N ALA A 77 7.76 1.35 -3.60
CA ALA A 77 8.17 0.65 -2.37
C ALA A 77 8.52 1.66 -1.26
N THR A 78 7.58 2.55 -0.95
CA THR A 78 7.80 3.67 -0.02
C THR A 78 6.49 4.08 0.66
N PRO A 79 6.52 4.61 1.91
CA PRO A 79 5.33 5.19 2.53
C PRO A 79 4.89 6.52 1.89
N TYR A 80 5.81 7.24 1.26
CA TYR A 80 5.58 8.65 0.93
C TYR A 80 4.53 8.86 -0.16
N LYS A 81 4.40 7.91 -1.11
CA LYS A 81 3.34 7.95 -2.13
C LYS A 81 1.93 7.85 -1.54
N ALA A 82 1.78 7.09 -0.45
CA ALA A 82 0.51 7.05 0.27
C ALA A 82 0.30 8.35 1.05
N ALA A 83 1.33 8.85 1.74
CA ALA A 83 1.25 10.10 2.50
C ALA A 83 0.87 11.33 1.66
N GLU A 84 1.28 11.37 0.38
CA GLU A 84 0.85 12.41 -0.59
C GLU A 84 -0.67 12.42 -0.84
N ARG A 85 -1.37 11.33 -0.53
CA ARG A 85 -2.80 11.13 -0.83
C ARG A 85 -3.71 11.21 0.40
N GLY A 86 -3.15 11.49 1.58
CA GLY A 86 -3.86 11.50 2.86
C GLY A 86 -3.83 10.16 3.57
#